data_AF-A0A1E5QHM3-F1
#
_entry.id   AF-A0A1E5QHM3-F1
#
_cell.length_a   1.000
_cell.length_b   1.000
_cell.length_c   1.000
_cell.angle_alpha   90.00
_cell.angle_beta   90.00
_cell.angle_gamma   90.00
#
_symmetry.space_group_name_H-M   'P 1'
#
loop_
_entity.id
_entity.type
_entity.pdbx_description
1 polymer ?
#
loop_
_entity_poly.entity_id
_entity_poly.type
_entity_poly.pdbx_seq_one_letter_code
_entity_poly.pdbx_strand_id
1 'polypeptide(L)'
;MKINSTVVLTLILLTLMFGAGIISAAWGFTLGREALKGVSQPDMSPASNLPTRRNPQTPSSDKAPVILLREEDILANVKSRIEGQSKN
;
A
#
# COMPACT_ATOMS: atom_id res chain seq x y z
N MET A 1 36.91 -33.69 23.31
CA MET A 1 37.23 -33.99 21.90
C MET A 1 37.85 -32.75 21.29
N LYS A 2 39.06 -32.84 20.72
CA LYS A 2 39.72 -31.69 20.07
C LYS A 2 38.92 -31.36 18.81
N ILE A 3 38.35 -30.16 18.74
CA ILE A 3 37.54 -29.71 17.62
C ILE A 3 38.49 -29.51 16.43
N ASN A 4 38.19 -30.11 15.29
CA ASN A 4 39.02 -29.98 14.09
C ASN A 4 38.86 -28.57 13.52
N SER A 5 39.96 -27.84 13.41
CA SER A 5 39.97 -26.44 12.92
C SER A 5 39.37 -26.31 11.51
N THR A 6 39.60 -27.31 10.65
CA THR A 6 39.00 -27.37 9.30
C THR A 6 37.47 -27.44 9.34
N VAL A 7 36.90 -28.18 10.29
CA VAL A 7 35.44 -28.31 10.44
C VAL A 7 34.82 -27.01 10.95
N VAL A 8 35.54 -26.28 11.82
CA VAL A 8 35.11 -24.95 12.28
C VAL A 8 35.11 -23.96 11.11
N LEU A 9 36.17 -23.97 10.30
CA LEU A 9 36.29 -23.09 9.13
C LEU A 9 35.17 -23.34 8.11
N THR A 10 34.85 -24.60 7.81
CA THR A 10 33.79 -24.92 6.84
C THR A 10 32.40 -24.53 7.34
N LEU A 11 32.13 -24.69 8.64
CA LEU A 11 30.87 -24.23 9.23
C LEU A 11 30.73 -22.72 9.18
N ILE A 12 31.80 -21.98 9.50
CA ILE A 12 31.81 -20.51 9.38
C ILE A 12 31.56 -20.10 7.93
N LEU A 13 32.28 -20.69 6.98
CA LEU A 13 32.13 -20.38 5.57
C LEU A 13 30.69 -20.65 5.08
N LEU A 14 30.11 -21.79 5.46
CA LEU A 14 28.74 -22.14 5.14
C LEU A 14 27.74 -21.12 5.69
N THR A 15 27.88 -20.73 6.96
CA THR A 15 26.99 -19.70 7.55
C THR A 15 27.13 -18.35 6.86
N LEU A 16 28.34 -17.98 6.43
CA LEU A 16 28.58 -16.74 5.70
C LEU A 16 27.89 -16.76 4.32
N MET A 17 27.96 -17.88 3.59
CA MET A 17 27.29 -18.01 2.28
C MET A 17 25.77 -17.90 2.42
N PHE A 18 25.18 -18.55 3.43
CA PHE A 18 23.76 -18.41 3.72
C PHE A 18 23.37 -16.99 4.11
N GLY A 19 24.15 -16.35 4.99
CA GLY A 19 23.92 -14.97 5.41
C GLY A 19 23.94 -13.99 4.23
N ALA A 20 24.96 -14.08 3.38
CA ALA A 20 25.08 -13.24 2.19
C ALA A 20 23.90 -13.45 1.22
N GLY A 21 23.47 -14.69 1.01
CA GLY A 21 22.32 -15.01 0.15
C GLY A 21 21.01 -14.38 0.66
N ILE A 22 20.73 -14.46 1.97
CA ILE A 22 19.51 -13.90 2.56
C ILE A 22 19.49 -12.37 2.42
N ILE A 23 20.60 -11.71 2.73
CA ILE A 23 20.70 -10.24 2.66
C ILE A 23 20.53 -9.77 1.20
N SER A 24 21.15 -10.47 0.26
CA SER A 24 21.03 -10.17 -1.17
C SER A 24 19.59 -10.36 -1.67
N ALA A 25 18.92 -11.45 -1.27
CA ALA A 25 17.53 -11.70 -1.64
C ALA A 25 16.56 -10.64 -1.08
N ALA A 26 16.76 -10.22 0.17
CA ALA A 26 15.93 -9.18 0.79
C ALA A 26 16.05 -7.85 0.04
N TRP A 27 17.28 -7.42 -0.26
CA TRP A 27 17.53 -6.17 -1.00
C TRP A 27 17.06 -6.27 -2.46
N GLY A 28 17.27 -7.42 -3.11
CA GLY A 28 16.77 -7.67 -4.47
C GLY A 28 15.24 -7.63 -4.53
N PHE A 29 14.56 -8.18 -3.53
CA PHE A 29 13.09 -8.14 -3.44
C PHE A 29 12.57 -6.71 -3.26
N THR A 30 13.16 -5.92 -2.37
CA THR A 30 12.75 -4.52 -2.18
C THR A 30 12.96 -3.71 -3.45
N LEU A 31 14.12 -3.85 -4.10
CA LEU A 31 14.43 -3.16 -5.35
C LEU A 31 13.48 -3.58 -6.49
N GLY A 32 13.21 -4.88 -6.63
CA GLY A 32 12.27 -5.39 -7.63
C GLY A 32 10.84 -4.92 -7.38
N ARG A 33 10.41 -4.84 -6.12
CA ARG A 33 9.09 -4.31 -5.75
C ARG A 33 8.98 -2.81 -6.03
N GLU A 34 10.04 -2.04 -5.76
CA GLU A 34 10.12 -0.61 -6.08
C GLU A 34 9.98 -0.38 -7.59
N ALA A 35 10.68 -1.18 -8.40
CA ALA A 35 10.62 -1.11 -9.86
C ALA A 35 9.21 -1.37 -10.40
N LEU A 36 8.47 -2.32 -9.82
CA LEU A 36 7.08 -2.61 -10.19
C LEU A 36 6.09 -1.54 -9.70
N LYS A 37 6.40 -0.84 -8.59
CA LYS A 37 5.57 0.29 -8.11
C LYS A 37 5.67 1.52 -8.99
N GLY A 38 6.81 1.76 -9.65
CA GLY A 38 6.91 2.82 -10.67
C GLY A 38 5.98 2.62 -11.88
N VAL A 39 5.49 1.39 -12.09
CA VAL A 39 4.51 1.02 -13.14
C VAL A 39 3.12 0.74 -12.56
N SER A 40 2.95 0.81 -11.22
CA SER A 40 1.63 0.79 -10.60
C SER A 40 0.95 2.12 -10.90
N GLN A 41 -0.05 2.06 -11.75
CA GLN A 41 -0.81 3.22 -12.19
C GLN A 41 -1.28 4.04 -10.98
N PRO A 42 -1.19 5.39 -11.04
CA PRO A 42 -1.84 6.23 -10.05
C PRO A 42 -3.33 5.92 -10.07
N ASP A 43 -3.93 5.72 -8.90
CA ASP A 43 -5.36 5.50 -8.77
C ASP A 43 -6.07 6.78 -9.27
N MET A 44 -6.55 6.74 -10.52
CA MET A 44 -7.10 7.88 -11.27
C MET A 44 -8.49 8.30 -10.76
N SER A 45 -8.82 8.06 -9.50
CA SER A 45 -10.09 8.50 -8.93
C SER A 45 -9.99 9.98 -8.53
N PRO A 46 -10.68 10.91 -9.22
CA PRO A 46 -10.60 12.35 -8.94
C PRO A 46 -11.09 12.74 -7.53
N ALA A 47 -11.68 11.80 -6.79
CA ALA A 47 -12.19 12.00 -5.44
C ALA A 47 -11.13 11.89 -4.34
N SER A 48 -9.92 11.37 -4.60
CA SER A 48 -8.89 11.17 -3.56
C SER A 48 -8.18 12.47 -3.14
N ASN A 49 -8.25 13.51 -3.98
CA ASN A 49 -7.62 14.82 -3.72
C ASN A 49 -8.58 15.82 -3.06
N LEU A 50 -9.84 15.46 -2.81
CA LEU A 50 -10.73 16.32 -2.02
C LEU A 50 -10.34 16.18 -0.54
N PRO A 51 -10.01 17.27 0.16
CA PRO A 51 -9.80 17.24 1.60
C PRO A 51 -11.15 17.00 2.28
N THR A 52 -11.59 15.74 2.32
CA THR A 52 -12.64 15.30 3.24
C THR A 52 -12.11 15.56 4.64
N ARG A 53 -12.89 16.32 5.41
CA ARG A 53 -12.65 16.59 6.83
C ARG A 53 -12.34 15.25 7.50
N ARG A 54 -11.06 15.08 7.86
CA ARG A 54 -10.50 13.87 8.44
C ARG A 54 -11.16 13.65 9.79
N ASN A 55 -12.21 12.83 9.84
CA ASN A 55 -12.67 12.25 11.10
C ASN A 55 -11.51 11.35 11.60
N PRO A 56 -11.03 11.47 12.85
CA PRO A 56 -9.84 10.75 13.33
C PRO A 56 -9.94 9.22 13.40
N GLN A 57 -10.96 8.61 12.81
CA GLN A 57 -11.35 7.22 13.07
C GLN A 57 -11.33 6.30 11.85
N THR A 58 -10.90 6.77 10.67
CA THR A 58 -10.80 5.92 9.48
C THR A 58 -9.35 5.60 9.15
N PRO A 59 -8.90 4.35 9.29
CA PRO A 59 -7.56 3.94 8.89
C PRO A 59 -7.43 4.01 7.36
N SER A 60 -6.38 4.70 6.91
CA SER A 60 -5.92 4.69 5.53
C SER A 60 -5.47 3.28 5.14
N SER A 61 -6.25 2.58 4.32
CA SER A 61 -5.80 1.35 3.66
C SER A 61 -6.81 0.95 2.60
N ASP A 62 -6.33 0.76 1.36
CA ASP A 62 -6.68 -0.11 0.19
C ASP A 62 -7.90 -1.07 0.23
N LYS A 63 -8.84 -0.87 1.14
CA LYS A 63 -10.07 -1.62 1.41
C LYS A 63 -11.14 -0.65 1.91
N ALA A 64 -11.25 0.53 1.30
CA ALA A 64 -12.44 1.34 1.53
C ALA A 64 -13.66 0.47 1.12
N PRO A 65 -14.61 0.20 2.03
CA PRO A 65 -15.80 -0.54 1.65
C PRO A 65 -16.50 0.26 0.55
N VAL A 66 -16.92 -0.42 -0.53
CA VAL A 66 -17.73 0.18 -1.58
C VAL A 66 -18.99 0.71 -0.89
N ILE A 67 -19.07 2.02 -0.67
CA ILE A 67 -20.25 2.66 -0.12
C ILE A 67 -21.27 2.67 -1.26
N LEU A 68 -22.26 1.78 -1.16
CA LEU A 68 -23.41 1.78 -2.06
C LEU A 68 -24.31 2.94 -1.66
N LEU A 69 -24.23 4.05 -2.41
CA LEU A 69 -25.17 5.15 -2.25
C LEU A 69 -26.52 4.77 -2.87
N ARG A 70 -27.59 5.19 -2.21
CA ARG A 70 -28.95 5.02 -2.71
C ARG A 70 -29.29 6.15 -3.69
N GLU A 71 -29.87 5.80 -4.82
CA GLU A 71 -30.18 6.75 -5.89
C GLU A 71 -31.18 7.82 -5.42
N GLU A 72 -32.12 7.47 -4.54
CA GLU A 72 -33.07 8.44 -3.97
C GLU A 72 -32.40 9.61 -3.23
N ASP A 73 -31.30 9.33 -2.53
CA ASP A 73 -30.56 10.35 -1.77
C ASP A 73 -29.77 11.28 -2.69
N ILE A 74 -29.30 10.76 -3.82
CA ILE A 74 -28.62 11.53 -4.87
C ILE A 74 -29.63 12.46 -5.54
N LEU A 75 -30.80 11.95 -5.94
CA LEU A 75 -31.85 12.75 -6.58
C LEU A 75 -32.38 13.85 -5.66
N ALA A 76 -32.54 13.57 -4.36
CA ALA A 76 -32.93 14.58 -3.37
C ALA A 76 -31.89 15.70 -3.22
N ASN A 77 -30.59 15.35 -3.22
CA ASN A 77 -29.50 16.33 -3.18
C ASN A 77 -29.39 17.16 -4.46
N VAL A 78 -29.61 16.55 -5.62
CA VAL A 78 -29.59 17.26 -6.90
C VAL A 78 -30.76 18.24 -6.99
N LYS A 79 -31.97 17.80 -6.61
CA LYS A 79 -33.17 18.64 -6.61
C LYS A 79 -33.03 19.85 -5.68
N SER A 80 -32.52 19.65 -4.46
CA SER A 80 -32.30 20.75 -3.51
C SER A 80 -31.28 21.78 -4.01
N ARG A 81 -30.24 21.34 -4.74
CA ARG A 81 -29.27 22.23 -5.39
C ARG A 81 -29.86 23.02 -6.55
N ILE A 82 -30.71 22.39 -7.37
CA ILE A 82 -31.37 23.04 -8.50
C ILE A 82 -32.38 24.09 -8.01
N GLU A 83 -33.19 23.75 -7.01
CA GLU A 83 -34.16 24.67 -6.42
C GLU A 83 -33.48 25.84 -5.67
N GLY A 84 -32.35 25.57 -5.01
CA GLY A 84 -31.54 26.61 -4.36
C GLY A 84 -30.82 27.56 -5.33
N GLN A 85 -30.46 27.10 -6.54
CA GLN A 85 -29.90 27.97 -7.60
C GLN A 85 -30.97 28.74 -8.38
N SER A 86 -32.21 28.26 -8.42
CA SER A 86 -33.33 28.94 -9.10
C SER A 86 -33.86 30.17 -8.34
N LYS A 87 -33.35 30.45 -7.14
CA LYS A 87 -33.71 31.62 -6.34
C LYS A 87 -32.54 32.61 -6.26
N ASN A 88 -32.07 33.06 -7.40
CA ASN A 88 -31.36 34.31 -7.62
C ASN A 88 -31.75 34.87 -8.99
#